data_AF-A0A924DLX2-F1
#
_entry.id   AF-A0A924DLX2-F1
#
_cell.length_a   1.000
_cell.length_b   1.000
_cell.length_c   1.000
_cell.angle_alpha   90.00
_cell.angle_beta   90.00
_cell.angle_gamma   90.00
#
_symmetry.space_group_name_H-M   'P 1'
#
loop_
_entity.id
_entity.type
_entity.pdbx_description
1 polymer ?
#
loop_
_entity_poly.entity_id
_entity_poly.type
_entity_poly.pdbx_seq_one_letter_code
_entity_poly.pdbx_strand_id
1 'polypeptide(L)'
;MSETIRLMPNEYLMREGEESTEMYYLQSGTLAVFKRKGDQEHQIGIIIAGELVGEMSFLDKNPRSASVKAMSDCLLVVIPIEKLEHVLETMPKWFSALLHTLTDRLRKANARIRI
;
A
#
# COMPACT_ATOMS: atom_id res chain seq x y z
N MET A 1 -2.19 14.27 -16.99
CA MET A 1 -1.64 12.92 -17.16
C MET A 1 -1.44 12.32 -15.78
N SER A 2 -1.84 11.08 -15.56
CA SER A 2 -1.53 10.37 -14.33
C SER A 2 -0.04 10.05 -14.32
N GLU A 3 0.67 10.38 -13.25
CA GLU A 3 2.08 10.03 -13.11
C GLU A 3 2.20 8.50 -12.98
N THR A 4 3.25 7.93 -13.58
CA THR A 4 3.46 6.47 -13.60
C THR A 4 4.87 6.12 -13.18
N ILE A 5 5.00 5.03 -12.43
CA ILE A 5 6.29 4.44 -12.02
C ILE A 5 6.45 3.10 -12.70
N ARG A 6 7.67 2.81 -13.16
CA ARG A 6 8.08 1.48 -13.62
C ARG A 6 9.07 0.90 -12.63
N LEU A 7 8.87 -0.37 -12.28
CA LEU A 7 9.79 -1.11 -11.42
C LEU A 7 10.27 -2.37 -12.15
N MET A 8 11.56 -2.64 -12.07
CA MET A 8 12.18 -3.87 -12.49
C MET A 8 12.15 -4.89 -11.33
N PRO A 9 12.31 -6.20 -11.60
CA PRO A 9 12.38 -7.21 -10.55
C PRO A 9 13.40 -6.86 -9.46
N ASN A 10 13.00 -7.05 -8.21
CA ASN A 10 13.72 -6.71 -6.98
C ASN A 10 13.80 -5.23 -6.60
N GLU A 11 13.23 -4.32 -7.38
CA GLU A 11 13.13 -2.91 -6.96
C GLU A 11 12.02 -2.73 -5.92
N TYR A 12 12.29 -1.90 -4.91
CA TYR A 12 11.30 -1.55 -3.89
C TYR A 12 10.43 -0.42 -4.40
N LEU A 13 9.11 -0.60 -4.27
CA LEU A 13 8.15 0.50 -4.41
C LEU A 13 8.18 1.40 -3.18
N MET A 14 8.22 0.79 -1.99
CA MET A 14 8.18 1.46 -0.70
C MET A 14 8.75 0.55 0.38
N ARG A 15 9.22 1.13 1.48
CA ARG A 15 9.73 0.38 2.64
C ARG A 15 8.84 0.57 3.86
N GLU A 16 8.77 -0.47 4.68
CA GLU A 16 8.11 -0.41 5.97
C GLU A 16 8.63 0.76 6.82
N GLY A 17 7.72 1.54 7.41
CA GLY A 17 8.05 2.66 8.28
C GLY A 17 8.35 3.98 7.56
N GLU A 18 8.40 4.00 6.23
CA GLU A 18 8.49 5.25 5.47
C GLU A 18 7.20 6.07 5.60
N GLU A 19 7.33 7.39 5.66
CA GLU A 19 6.20 8.31 5.51
C GLU A 19 5.67 8.24 4.08
N SER A 20 4.39 8.56 3.88
CA SER A 20 3.77 8.47 2.56
C SER A 20 2.90 9.66 2.20
N THR A 21 3.06 10.12 0.96
CA THR A 21 2.24 11.18 0.35
C THR A 21 1.39 10.68 -0.83
N GLU A 22 1.46 9.38 -1.14
CA GLU A 22 0.73 8.79 -2.26
C GLU A 22 0.38 7.31 -2.02
N MET A 23 -0.56 6.82 -2.82
CA MET A 23 -0.82 5.40 -3.02
C MET A 23 -0.70 5.05 -4.50
N TYR A 24 -0.75 3.76 -4.81
CA TYR A 24 -0.49 3.28 -6.16
C TYR A 24 -1.58 2.33 -6.63
N TYR A 25 -1.88 2.37 -7.93
CA TYR A 25 -2.65 1.34 -8.61
C TYR A 25 -1.72 0.52 -9.49
N LEU A 26 -1.65 -0.79 -9.27
CA LEU A 26 -0.81 -1.68 -10.05
C LEU A 26 -1.49 -1.98 -11.40
N GLN A 27 -1.00 -1.36 -12.47
CA GLN A 27 -1.56 -1.52 -13.81
C GLN A 27 -1.13 -2.84 -14.46
N SER A 28 0.11 -3.27 -14.25
CA SER A 28 0.63 -4.56 -14.73
C SER A 28 1.79 -5.05 -13.86
N GLY A 29 1.99 -6.37 -13.81
CA GLY A 29 3.06 -7.03 -13.06
C GLY A 29 2.59 -7.63 -11.73
N THR A 30 3.56 -8.02 -10.91
CA THR A 30 3.34 -8.65 -9.60
C THR A 30 4.30 -8.07 -8.58
N LEU A 31 3.79 -7.75 -7.39
CA LEU A 31 4.58 -7.29 -6.25
C LEU A 31 4.48 -8.29 -5.10
N ALA A 32 5.52 -8.36 -4.27
CA ALA A 32 5.51 -9.07 -3.01
C ALA A 32 5.54 -8.08 -1.83
N VAL A 33 4.78 -8.42 -0.79
CA VAL A 33 4.68 -7.63 0.45
C VAL A 33 5.55 -8.30 1.51
N PHE A 34 6.42 -7.51 2.15
CA PHE A 34 7.37 -7.98 3.16
C PHE A 34 7.18 -7.26 4.48
N LYS A 35 7.28 -8.01 5.58
CA LYS A 35 7.29 -7.48 6.94
C LYS A 35 8.63 -7.76 7.59
N ARG A 36 9.18 -6.75 8.27
CA ARG A 36 10.45 -6.89 8.98
C ARG A 36 10.24 -7.47 10.38
N LYS A 37 11.07 -8.45 10.75
CA LYS A 37 11.17 -8.99 12.11
C LYS A 37 12.64 -9.13 12.48
N GLY A 38 13.12 -8.27 13.37
CA GLY A 38 14.55 -8.12 13.62
C GLY A 38 15.27 -7.64 12.36
N ASP A 39 16.28 -8.38 11.92
CA ASP A 39 17.06 -8.07 10.70
C ASP A 39 16.62 -8.86 9.45
N GLN A 40 15.51 -9.60 9.54
CA GLN A 40 14.98 -10.37 8.42
C GLN A 40 13.69 -9.76 7.88
N GLU A 41 13.54 -9.79 6.55
CA GLU A 41 12.29 -9.52 5.86
C GLU A 41 11.61 -10.84 5.51
N HIS A 42 10.32 -10.94 5.82
CA HIS A 42 9.52 -12.11 5.50
C HIS A 42 8.38 -11.73 4.55
N GLN A 43 8.20 -12.51 3.49
CA GLN A 43 7.07 -12.31 2.57
C GLN A 43 5.76 -12.70 3.26
N ILE A 44 4.80 -11.79 3.28
CA ILE A 44 3.49 -11.96 3.94
C ILE A 44 2.31 -11.89 2.95
N GLY A 45 2.56 -11.54 1.69
CA GLY A 45 1.52 -11.42 0.69
C GLY A 45 2.06 -11.17 -0.72
N ILE A 46 1.15 -11.20 -1.69
CA ILE A 46 1.37 -10.89 -3.10
C ILE A 46 0.29 -9.91 -3.53
N ILE A 47 0.66 -8.95 -4.39
CA ILE A 47 -0.25 -8.01 -5.02
C ILE A 47 -0.16 -8.21 -6.53
N ILE A 48 -1.31 -8.30 -7.19
CA ILE A 48 -1.45 -8.51 -8.63
C ILE A 48 -2.07 -7.29 -9.32
N ALA A 49 -1.92 -7.24 -10.65
CA ALA A 49 -2.50 -6.17 -11.47
C ALA A 49 -4.01 -5.99 -11.20
N GLY A 50 -4.45 -4.73 -11.07
CA GLY A 50 -5.81 -4.36 -10.69
C GLY A 50 -5.97 -3.99 -9.21
N GLU A 51 -4.96 -4.23 -8.38
CA GLU A 51 -5.01 -3.92 -6.94
C GLU A 51 -4.36 -2.58 -6.58
N LEU A 52 -4.78 -2.04 -5.43
CA LEU A 52 -4.20 -0.86 -4.81
C LEU A 52 -3.06 -1.23 -3.88
N VAL A 53 -2.11 -0.32 -3.72
CA VAL A 53 -0.94 -0.47 -2.85
C VAL A 53 -0.70 0.80 -2.07
N GLY A 54 -0.54 0.68 -0.75
CA GLY A 54 -0.23 1.82 0.12
C GLY A 54 -1.48 2.60 0.57
N GLU A 55 -2.66 2.07 0.30
CA GLU A 55 -3.97 2.57 0.69
C GLU A 55 -4.13 2.70 2.20
N MET A 56 -3.48 1.81 2.97
CA MET A 56 -3.58 1.82 4.43
C MET A 56 -3.03 3.10 5.03
N SER A 57 -1.83 3.51 4.61
CA SER A 57 -1.18 4.73 5.09
C SER A 57 -1.95 5.98 4.69
N PHE A 58 -2.59 5.97 3.52
CA PHE A 58 -3.51 7.04 3.12
C PHE A 58 -4.73 7.10 4.05
N LEU A 59 -5.38 5.96 4.32
CA LEU A 59 -6.62 5.92 5.09
C LEU A 59 -6.39 6.19 6.58
N ASP A 60 -5.30 5.74 7.17
CA ASP A 60 -5.07 5.86 8.62
C ASP A 60 -3.99 6.87 9.03
N LYS A 61 -3.34 7.53 8.05
CA LYS A 61 -2.28 8.52 8.24
C LYS A 61 -1.07 8.01 9.05
N ASN A 62 -0.82 6.70 9.06
CA ASN A 62 0.38 6.11 9.65
C ASN A 62 1.43 5.77 8.57
N PRO A 63 2.71 5.62 8.96
CA PRO A 63 3.76 5.13 8.07
C PRO A 63 3.42 3.80 7.39
N ARG A 64 4.14 3.50 6.30
CA ARG A 64 3.97 2.28 5.50
C ARG A 64 3.95 1.04 6.40
N SER A 65 2.90 0.24 6.29
CA SER A 65 2.69 -0.95 7.12
C SER A 65 3.65 -2.09 6.81
N ALA A 66 4.26 -2.10 5.63
CA ALA A 66 5.10 -3.16 5.10
C ALA A 66 5.96 -2.63 3.95
N SER A 67 7.06 -3.31 3.66
CA SER A 67 7.85 -3.09 2.44
C SER A 67 7.14 -3.76 1.26
N VAL A 68 7.25 -3.19 0.05
CA VAL A 68 6.72 -3.79 -1.17
C VAL A 68 7.78 -3.76 -2.26
N LYS A 69 7.97 -4.90 -2.91
CA LYS A 69 9.03 -5.13 -3.90
C LYS A 69 8.49 -5.79 -5.15
N ALA A 70 8.98 -5.40 -6.31
CA ALA A 70 8.59 -5.98 -7.58
C ALA A 70 9.12 -7.42 -7.74
N MET A 71 8.24 -8.33 -8.16
CA MET A 71 8.59 -9.71 -8.53
C MET A 71 8.78 -9.87 -10.05
N SER A 72 8.17 -8.99 -10.83
CA SER A 72 8.27 -8.89 -12.29
C SER A 72 8.46 -7.44 -12.70
N ASP A 73 8.61 -7.17 -14.00
CA ASP A 73 8.42 -5.81 -14.52
C ASP A 73 7.01 -5.31 -14.14
N CYS A 74 6.94 -4.14 -13.51
CA CYS A 74 5.71 -3.55 -13.01
C CYS A 74 5.49 -2.16 -13.58
N LEU A 75 4.23 -1.82 -13.83
CA LEU A 75 3.78 -0.47 -14.15
C LEU A 75 2.73 -0.06 -13.13
N LEU A 76 2.96 1.07 -12.46
CA LEU A 76 2.07 1.60 -11.45
C LEU A 76 1.62 3.00 -11.84
N VAL A 77 0.36 3.31 -11.55
CA VAL A 77 -0.17 4.67 -11.59
C VAL A 77 -0.06 5.26 -10.19
N VAL A 78 0.56 6.44 -10.09
CA VAL A 78 0.69 7.19 -8.84
C VAL A 78 -0.60 7.96 -8.57
N ILE A 79 -1.09 7.85 -7.35
CA ILE A 79 -2.30 8.51 -6.87
C ILE A 79 -1.93 9.37 -5.65
N PRO A 80 -1.74 10.69 -5.85
CA PRO A 80 -1.43 11.63 -4.76
C PRO A 80 -2.56 11.70 -3.72
N ILE A 81 -2.19 11.78 -2.44
CA ILE A 81 -3.14 11.84 -1.32
C ILE A 81 -4.04 13.06 -1.41
N GLU A 82 -3.51 14.21 -1.81
CA GLU A 82 -4.25 15.48 -1.88
C GLU A 82 -5.44 15.40 -2.83
N LYS A 83 -5.34 14.56 -3.87
CA LYS A 83 -6.43 14.33 -4.82
C LYS A 83 -7.56 13.49 -4.23
N LEU A 84 -7.31 12.71 -3.17
CA LEU A 84 -8.32 11.85 -2.55
C LEU A 84 -8.88 12.41 -1.24
N GLU A 85 -8.21 13.33 -0.56
CA GLU A 85 -8.74 13.89 0.70
C GLU A 85 -10.14 14.51 0.52
N HIS A 86 -10.35 15.28 -0.56
CA HIS A 86 -11.68 15.81 -0.90
C HIS A 86 -12.71 14.71 -1.15
N VAL A 87 -12.29 13.57 -1.71
CA VAL A 87 -13.20 12.45 -1.95
C VAL A 87 -13.65 11.86 -0.61
N LEU A 88 -12.73 11.63 0.33
CA LEU A 88 -13.07 11.15 1.68
C LEU A 88 -14.00 12.10 2.42
N GLU A 89 -13.82 13.42 2.27
CA GLU A 89 -14.68 14.44 2.88
C GLU A 89 -16.11 14.44 2.32
N THR A 90 -16.27 14.10 1.04
CA THR A 90 -17.59 14.03 0.38
C THR A 90 -18.31 12.70 0.61
N MET A 91 -17.63 11.68 1.15
CA MET A 91 -18.24 10.38 1.41
C MET A 91 -19.21 10.41 2.61
N PRO A 92 -20.27 9.59 2.59
CA PRO A 92 -21.11 9.39 3.77
C PRO A 92 -20.26 8.94 4.98
N LYS A 93 -20.48 9.54 6.15
CA LYS A 93 -19.70 9.30 7.37
C LYS A 93 -19.59 7.82 7.78
N TRP A 94 -20.64 7.03 7.54
CA TRP A 94 -20.62 5.60 7.86
C TRP A 94 -19.66 4.81 6.95
N PHE A 95 -19.46 5.25 5.70
CA PHE A 95 -18.60 4.58 4.75
C PHE A 95 -17.13 4.90 5.04
N SER A 96 -16.78 6.15 5.36
CA SER A 96 -15.43 6.47 5.84
C SER A 96 -15.10 5.74 7.14
N ALA A 97 -16.04 5.67 8.09
CA ALA A 97 -15.87 4.87 9.31
C ALA A 97 -15.65 3.37 9.02
N LEU A 98 -16.34 2.81 8.03
CA LEU A 98 -16.13 1.43 7.58
C LEU A 98 -14.72 1.24 7.01
N LEU A 99 -14.26 2.13 6.13
CA LEU A 99 -12.92 2.06 5.53
C LEU A 99 -11.81 2.13 6.60
N HIS A 100 -11.91 3.06 7.55
CA HIS A 100 -10.98 3.13 8.68
C HIS A 100 -11.01 1.85 9.53
N THR A 101 -12.19 1.31 9.81
CA THR A 101 -12.34 0.09 10.61
C THR A 101 -11.70 -1.12 9.93
N LEU A 102 -11.91 -1.29 8.62
CA LEU A 102 -11.31 -2.39 7.85
C LEU A 102 -9.79 -2.23 7.75
N THR A 103 -9.31 -1.01 7.53
CA THR A 103 -7.87 -0.69 7.48
C THR A 103 -7.17 -1.01 8.79
N ASP A 104 -7.72 -0.56 9.92
CA ASP A 104 -7.16 -0.84 11.25
C ASP A 104 -7.14 -2.34 11.56
N ARG A 105 -8.22 -3.06 11.21
CA ARG A 105 -8.28 -4.52 11.38
C ARG A 105 -7.24 -5.24 10.53
N LEU A 106 -7.10 -4.86 9.26
CA LEU A 106 -6.10 -5.43 8.37
C LEU A 106 -4.67 -5.16 8.88
N ARG A 107 -4.41 -3.94 9.37
CA ARG A 107 -3.11 -3.58 9.97
C ARG A 107 -2.79 -4.46 11.17
N LYS A 108 -3.75 -4.64 12.07
CA LYS A 108 -3.62 -5.51 13.24
C LYS A 108 -3.45 -6.97 12.86
N ALA A 109 -4.12 -7.44 11.81
CA ALA A 109 -3.96 -8.80 11.30
C ALA A 109 -2.54 -9.00 10.74
N ASN A 110 -2.06 -8.08 9.90
CA ASN A 110 -0.72 -8.14 9.31
C ASN A 110 0.38 -8.05 10.37
N ALA A 111 0.19 -7.24 11.43
CA ALA A 111 1.13 -7.14 12.55
C ALA A 111 1.22 -8.42 13.40
N ARG A 112 0.21 -9.30 13.34
CA ARG A 112 0.16 -10.57 14.10
C ARG A 112 0.63 -11.77 13.29
N ILE A 113 1.00 -11.59 12.03
CA ILE A 113 1.55 -12.68 11.22
C ILE A 113 2.79 -13.20 11.95
N ARG A 114 2.69 -14.46 12.41
CA ARG A 114 3.78 -15.15 13.08
C ARG A 114 4.74 -15.62 12.00
N ILE A 115 5.77 -14.81 11.81
CA ILE A 115 6.94 -15.06 10.96
C ILE A 115 8.11 -15.57 11.79
#